data_AF-A0A1N6DIN3-F1
#
_entry.id   AF-A0A1N6DIN3-F1
#
_cell.length_a   1.000
_cell.length_b   1.000
_cell.length_c   1.000
_cell.angle_alpha   90.00
_cell.angle_beta   90.00
_cell.angle_gamma   90.00
#
_symmetry.space_group_name_H-M   'P 1'
#
loop_
_entity.id
_entity.type
_entity.pdbx_description
1 polymer ?
#
loop_
_entity_poly.entity_id
_entity_poly.type
_entity_poly.pdbx_seq_one_letter_code
_entity_poly.pdbx_strand_id
1 'polypeptide(L)'
;MQLTMRQYYLAKKLQTERFGEIAVPVDPEQILLHHEATTVVRSAADQVASESKVTREEIISRLFDNVFRLEPSDTLMLLIELPRHDIEFYVELPSSLWNFR
;
A
#
# COMPACT_ATOMS: atom_id res chain seq x y z
N MET A 1 -4.78 7.75 16.50
CA MET A 1 -3.42 7.50 15.98
C MET A 1 -2.81 8.84 15.58
N GLN A 2 -1.63 9.21 16.08
CA GLN A 2 -0.92 10.39 15.55
C GLN A 2 -0.15 9.97 14.31
N LEU A 3 -0.34 10.69 13.21
CA LEU A 3 0.41 10.46 11.98
C LEU A 3 1.86 10.90 12.14
N THR A 4 2.78 10.08 11.63
CA THR A 4 4.14 10.57 11.40
C THR A 4 4.12 11.63 10.28
N MET A 5 5.08 12.57 10.30
CA MET A 5 5.22 13.58 9.23
C MET A 5 5.33 12.93 7.84
N ARG A 6 5.94 11.74 7.76
CA ARG A 6 6.04 10.95 6.53
C ARG A 6 4.67 10.47 6.05
N GLN A 7 3.89 9.82 6.90
CA GLN A 7 2.56 9.34 6.54
C GLN A 7 1.62 10.49 6.15
N TYR A 8 1.76 11.67 6.79
CA TYR A 8 1.03 12.86 6.39
C TYR A 8 1.38 13.30 4.96
N TYR A 9 2.68 13.38 4.62
CA TYR A 9 3.14 13.73 3.28
C TYR A 9 2.61 12.74 2.23
N LEU A 10 2.72 11.43 2.51
CA LEU A 10 2.26 10.38 1.61
C LEU A 10 0.75 10.40 1.41
N ALA A 11 -0.04 10.61 2.46
CA ALA A 11 -1.48 10.78 2.33
C ALA A 11 -1.84 11.98 1.44
N LYS A 12 -1.11 13.10 1.55
CA LYS A 12 -1.32 14.27 0.70
C LYS A 12 -0.91 14.05 -0.75
N LYS A 13 0.20 13.36 -0.98
CA LYS A 13 0.61 12.94 -2.32
C LYS A 13 -0.48 12.07 -2.97
N LEU A 14 -0.93 11.05 -2.26
CA LEU A 14 -1.96 10.14 -2.75
C LEU A 14 -3.30 10.83 -3.03
N GLN A 15 -3.72 11.78 -2.17
CA GLN A 15 -4.91 12.61 -2.40
C GLN A 15 -4.80 13.49 -3.66
N THR A 16 -3.59 13.89 -4.03
CA THR A 16 -3.36 14.70 -5.24
C THR A 16 -3.44 13.84 -6.50
N GLU A 17 -2.99 12.58 -6.40
CA GLU A 17 -3.03 11.62 -7.50
C GLU A 17 -4.41 10.98 -7.70
N ARG A 18 -5.17 10.81 -6.61
CA ARG A 18 -6.52 10.23 -6.59
C ARG A 18 -7.56 11.32 -6.38
N PHE A 19 -7.87 12.03 -7.46
CA PHE A 19 -8.85 13.12 -7.47
C PHE A 19 -10.19 12.68 -6.86
N GLY A 20 -10.58 13.33 -5.76
CA GLY A 20 -11.87 13.12 -5.09
C GLY A 20 -11.86 12.08 -3.98
N GLU A 21 -10.72 11.42 -3.71
CA GLU A 21 -10.58 10.47 -2.61
C GLU A 21 -9.70 11.01 -1.48
N ILE A 22 -10.05 10.63 -0.24
CA ILE A 22 -9.28 10.97 0.94
C ILE A 22 -8.47 9.75 1.37
N ALA A 23 -7.15 9.86 1.35
CA ALA A 23 -6.27 8.87 1.94
C ALA A 23 -6.25 8.99 3.47
N VAL A 24 -6.75 7.96 4.14
CA VAL A 24 -6.78 7.83 5.60
C VAL A 24 -5.80 6.74 6.03
N PRO A 25 -4.80 7.04 6.88
CA PRO A 25 -3.85 6.04 7.35
C PRO A 25 -4.56 4.93 8.13
N VAL A 26 -4.13 3.69 7.93
CA VAL A 26 -4.63 2.52 8.66
C VAL A 26 -3.47 1.84 9.37
N ASP A 27 -3.72 1.37 10.59
CA ASP A 27 -2.79 0.53 11.32
C ASP A 27 -2.75 -0.88 10.67
N PRO A 28 -1.59 -1.34 10.16
CA PRO A 28 -1.49 -2.66 9.54
C PRO A 28 -1.92 -3.82 10.43
N GLU A 29 -1.79 -3.69 11.76
CA GLU A 29 -2.20 -4.74 12.69
C GLU A 29 -3.72 -4.94 12.71
N GLN A 30 -4.48 -3.92 12.28
CA GLN A 30 -5.94 -3.96 12.19
C GLN A 30 -6.44 -4.51 10.86
N ILE A 31 -5.55 -4.85 9.93
CA ILE A 31 -5.94 -5.30 8.59
C ILE A 31 -5.96 -6.83 8.53
N LEU A 32 -7.02 -7.35 7.95
CA LEU A 32 -7.14 -8.74 7.53
C LEU A 32 -7.25 -8.77 6.00
N LEU A 33 -6.30 -9.44 5.35
CA LEU A 33 -6.33 -9.66 3.91
C LEU A 33 -7.04 -10.97 3.58
N HIS A 34 -7.91 -10.95 2.57
CA HIS A 34 -8.47 -12.17 2.00
C HIS A 34 -7.39 -12.97 1.26
N HIS A 35 -7.62 -14.27 1.05
CA HIS A 35 -6.63 -15.12 0.39
C HIS A 35 -6.30 -14.58 -1.02
N GLU A 36 -7.30 -14.13 -1.75
CA GLU A 36 -7.18 -13.58 -3.10
C GLU A 36 -6.31 -12.32 -3.12
N ALA A 37 -6.34 -11.52 -2.06
CA ALA A 37 -5.49 -10.34 -1.92
C ALA A 37 -4.00 -10.71 -1.86
N THR A 38 -3.67 -11.86 -1.26
CA THR A 38 -2.29 -12.36 -1.21
C THR A 38 -1.75 -12.64 -2.62
N THR A 39 -2.60 -13.11 -3.53
CA THR A 39 -2.20 -13.34 -4.93
C THR A 39 -1.93 -12.04 -5.66
N VAL A 40 -2.79 -11.02 -5.47
CA VAL A 40 -2.60 -9.67 -6.06
C VAL A 40 -1.29 -9.06 -5.58
N VAL A 41 -1.08 -9.07 -4.26
CA VAL A 41 0.13 -8.55 -3.62
C VAL A 41 1.40 -9.27 -4.12
N ARG A 42 1.38 -10.60 -4.20
CA ARG A 42 2.53 -11.38 -4.70
C ARG A 42 2.82 -11.07 -6.16
N SER A 43 1.79 -10.99 -6.99
CA SER A 43 1.95 -10.69 -8.42
C SER A 43 2.53 -9.29 -8.64
N ALA A 44 2.08 -8.30 -7.87
CA ALA A 44 2.64 -6.95 -7.91
C ALA A 44 4.11 -6.94 -7.48
N ALA A 45 4.45 -7.67 -6.41
CA ALA A 45 5.83 -7.79 -5.96
C ALA A 45 6.73 -8.53 -6.97
N ASP A 46 6.22 -9.58 -7.62
CA ASP A 46 6.93 -10.31 -8.68
C ASP A 46 7.20 -9.41 -9.90
N GLN A 47 6.21 -8.60 -10.30
CA GLN A 47 6.37 -7.66 -11.41
C GLN A 47 7.48 -6.65 -11.10
N VAL A 48 7.41 -5.97 -9.95
CA VAL A 48 8.42 -4.99 -9.53
C VAL A 48 9.80 -5.65 -9.38
N ALA A 49 9.87 -6.86 -8.85
CA ALA A 49 11.13 -7.60 -8.74
C ALA A 49 11.73 -7.94 -10.11
N SER A 50 10.91 -8.26 -11.12
CA SER A 50 11.38 -8.58 -12.47
C SER A 50 11.89 -7.37 -13.25
N GLU A 51 11.36 -6.19 -12.95
CA GLU A 51 11.73 -4.91 -13.58
C GLU A 51 12.84 -4.18 -12.81
N SER A 52 13.25 -4.70 -11.64
CA SER A 52 14.24 -4.09 -10.77
C SER A 52 15.34 -5.06 -10.33
N LYS A 53 16.29 -4.56 -9.53
CA LYS A 53 17.31 -5.40 -8.87
C LYS A 53 16.91 -5.83 -7.46
N VAL A 54 15.63 -5.68 -7.10
CA VAL A 54 15.12 -5.93 -5.75
C VAL A 54 14.48 -7.30 -5.69
N THR A 55 14.69 -8.02 -4.57
CA THR A 55 14.04 -9.31 -4.38
C THR A 55 12.58 -9.13 -3.98
N ARG A 56 11.76 -10.11 -4.34
CA ARG A 56 10.36 -10.16 -3.92
C ARG A 56 10.22 -10.12 -2.40
N GLU A 57 11.09 -10.81 -1.68
CA GLU A 57 11.06 -10.87 -0.21
C GLU A 57 11.32 -9.49 0.41
N GLU A 58 12.23 -8.70 -0.16
CA GLU A 58 12.48 -7.32 0.29
C GLU A 58 11.25 -6.43 0.05
N ILE A 59 10.61 -6.56 -1.11
CA ILE A 59 9.36 -5.85 -1.42
C ILE A 59 8.25 -6.24 -0.43
N ILE A 60 8.05 -7.54 -0.22
CA ILE A 60 7.00 -8.06 0.68
C ILE A 60 7.20 -7.57 2.11
N SER A 61 8.44 -7.48 2.59
CA SER A 61 8.74 -7.02 3.95
C SER A 61 8.30 -5.58 4.25
N ARG A 62 8.05 -4.78 3.20
CA ARG A 62 7.68 -3.35 3.29
C ARG A 62 6.25 -3.05 2.89
N LEU A 63 5.47 -4.04 2.47
CA LEU A 63 4.08 -3.88 2.00
C LEU A 63 3.19 -3.10 2.97
N PHE A 64 3.48 -3.23 4.26
CA PHE A 64 2.68 -2.66 5.34
C PHE A 64 3.35 -1.45 6.01
N ASP A 65 4.47 -0.94 5.48
CA ASP A 65 5.15 0.24 6.03
C ASP A 65 4.22 1.47 5.98
N ASN A 66 3.44 1.59 4.90
CA ASN A 66 2.52 2.70 4.67
C ASN A 66 1.21 2.19 4.08
N VAL A 67 0.17 2.15 4.91
CA VAL A 67 -1.14 1.67 4.50
C VAL A 67 -2.18 2.76 4.65
N PHE A 68 -2.97 2.95 3.60
CA PHE A 68 -4.04 3.93 3.57
C PHE A 68 -5.34 3.29 3.10
N ARG A 69 -6.46 3.67 3.69
CA ARG A 69 -7.78 3.47 3.13
C ARG A 69 -8.17 4.72 2.34
N LEU A 70 -8.62 4.53 1.10
CA LEU A 70 -9.22 5.60 0.32
C LEU A 70 -10.70 5.68 0.60
N GLU A 71 -11.17 6.87 0.99
CA GLU A 71 -12.60 7.16 1.13
C GLU A 71 -13.08 7.97 -0.08
N PRO A 72 -14.27 7.67 -0.66
CA PRO A 72 -15.28 6.73 -0.15
C PRO A 72 -15.20 5.30 -0.73
N SER A 73 -14.20 4.96 -1.54
CA SER A 73 -14.17 3.66 -2.24
C SER A 73 -13.90 2.46 -1.34
N ASP A 74 -13.39 2.69 -0.12
CA ASP A 74 -12.86 1.68 0.79
C ASP A 74 -11.76 0.83 0.12
N THR A 75 -11.04 1.41 -0.85
CA THR A 75 -9.85 0.79 -1.43
C THR A 75 -8.70 0.88 -0.46
N LEU A 76 -8.06 -0.24 -0.16
CA LEU A 76 -6.82 -0.27 0.62
C LEU A 76 -5.63 -0.08 -0.31
N MET A 77 -4.85 0.95 -0.03
CA MET A 77 -3.64 1.32 -0.73
C MET A 77 -2.44 0.93 0.11
N LEU A 78 -1.65 -0.01 -0.39
CA LEU A 78 -0.35 -0.36 0.15
C LEU A 78 0.71 0.41 -0.63
N LEU A 79 1.39 1.35 0.02
CA LEU A 79 2.48 2.10 -0.58
C LEU A 79 3.82 1.47 -0.17
N ILE A 80 4.59 1.05 -1.17
CA ILE A 80 5.93 0.53 -0.98
C ILE A 80 6.94 1.53 -1.52
N GLU A 81 7.84 1.98 -0.64
CA GLU A 81 8.98 2.81 -0.98
C GLU A 81 10.28 2.05 -0.74
N LEU A 82 11.12 1.97 -1.77
CA LEU A 82 12.45 1.36 -1.73
C LEU A 82 13.49 2.44 -2.15
N PRO A 83 13.84 3.38 -1.26
CA PRO A 83 14.63 4.56 -1.64
C PRO A 83 16.03 4.23 -2.16
N ARG A 84 16.63 3.12 -1.69
CA ARG A 84 17.94 2.64 -2.17
C ARG A 84 17.93 2.26 -3.65
N HIS A 85 16.75 2.00 -4.19
CA HIS A 85 16.54 1.55 -5.56
C HIS A 85 15.75 2.57 -6.40
N ASP A 86 15.39 3.73 -5.82
CA ASP A 86 14.54 4.76 -6.45
C ASP A 86 13.20 4.19 -6.95
N ILE A 87 12.61 3.27 -6.19
CA ILE A 87 11.35 2.62 -6.52
C ILE A 87 10.28 3.07 -5.52
N GLU A 88 9.17 3.53 -6.08
CA GLU A 88 7.92 3.79 -5.36
C GLU A 88 6.78 3.21 -6.18
N PHE A 89 5.94 2.38 -5.55
CA PHE A 89 4.75 1.86 -6.22
C PHE A 89 3.61 1.61 -5.24
N TYR A 90 2.42 1.45 -5.82
CA TYR A 90 1.17 1.27 -5.12
C TYR A 90 0.60 -0.11 -5.43
N VAL A 91 0.05 -0.78 -4.42
CA VAL A 91 -0.84 -1.92 -4.61
C VAL A 91 -2.22 -1.51 -4.13
N GLU A 92 -3.19 -1.57 -5.05
CA GLU A 92 -4.59 -1.26 -4.76
C GLU A 92 -5.34 -2.56 -4.49
N LEU A 93 -6.01 -2.62 -3.34
CA LEU A 93 -6.86 -3.73 -2.97
C LEU A 93 -8.30 -3.21 -2.79
N PRO A 94 -9.26 -3.62 -3.65
CA PRO A 94 -10.65 -3.23 -3.48
C PRO A 94 -11.22 -3.73 -2.16
N SER A 95 -12.29 -3.10 -1.67
CA SER A 95 -12.94 -3.41 -0.39
C SER A 95 -13.42 -4.86 -0.23
N SER A 96 -13.53 -5.62 -1.33
CA SER A 96 -13.83 -7.06 -1.30
C SER A 96 -12.63 -7.95 -0.94
N LEU A 97 -11.41 -7.40 -0.90
CA LEU A 97 -10.16 -8.15 -0.69
C LEU A 97 -9.51 -7.89 0.68
N TRP A 98 -10.11 -7.07 1.52
CA TRP A 98 -9.62 -6.81 2.87
C TRP A 98 -10.77 -6.45 3.81
N ASN A 99 -10.52 -6.55 5.11
CA ASN A 99 -11.42 -6.03 6.14
C ASN A 99 -10.61 -5.60 7.37
N PHE A 100 -11.26 -4.90 8.30
CA PHE A 100 -10.73 -4.74 9.65
C PHE A 100 -10.81 -6.06 10.43
N ARG A 101 -9.84 -6.29 11.30
CA ARG A 101 -9.85 -7.40 12.27
C ARG A 101 -10.91 -7.22 13.35
#